data_AF-A0AAV4JVG2-F1
#
_entry.id   AF-A0AAV4JVG2-F1
#
_cell.length_a   1.000
_cell.length_b   1.000
_cell.length_c   1.000
_cell.angle_alpha   90.00
_cell.angle_beta   90.00
_cell.angle_gamma   90.00
#
_symmetry.space_group_name_H-M   'P 1'
#
loop_
_entity.id
_entity.type
_entity.pdbx_description
1 polymer ?
#
loop_
_entity_poly.entity_id
_entity_poly.type
_entity_poly.pdbx_seq_one_letter_code
_entity_poly.pdbx_strand_id
1 'polypeptide(L)'
;MHPKTTTKKKTIVGRDFKKIDMAILKQDLSFLKNNVKQVDAEMFTSKIRGIMDNHAPQTSRTVTDRTPSPWFSVESKTAKQARRRAERKWNKSGLEIDKQISQETS
;
A
#
# COMPACT_ATOMS: atom_id res chain seq x y z
N MET A 1 40.22 -8.86 -6.55
CA MET A 1 38.88 -9.51 -6.56
C MET A 1 37.95 -8.72 -5.66
N HIS A 2 36.91 -8.07 -6.20
CA HIS A 2 35.89 -7.45 -5.36
C HIS A 2 34.96 -8.55 -4.80
N PRO A 3 34.67 -8.56 -3.48
CA PRO A 3 33.77 -9.56 -2.92
C PRO A 3 32.37 -9.36 -3.49
N LYS A 4 31.76 -10.44 -4.00
CA LYS A 4 30.38 -10.42 -4.45
C LYS A 4 29.49 -10.13 -3.24
N THR A 5 28.81 -8.99 -3.24
CA THR A 5 27.88 -8.64 -2.18
C THR A 5 26.66 -9.55 -2.26
N THR A 6 26.47 -10.40 -1.25
CA THR A 6 25.28 -11.26 -1.14
C THR A 6 24.05 -10.38 -1.05
N THR A 7 23.13 -10.53 -2.01
CA THR A 7 21.89 -9.76 -2.05
C THR A 7 20.97 -10.21 -0.91
N LYS A 8 20.70 -9.31 0.04
CA LYS A 8 19.75 -9.55 1.11
C LYS A 8 18.35 -9.72 0.52
N LYS A 9 17.55 -10.63 1.06
CA LYS A 9 16.15 -10.84 0.68
C LYS A 9 15.27 -10.50 1.88
N LYS A 10 14.12 -9.87 1.64
CA LYS A 10 13.10 -9.63 2.65
C LYS A 10 11.75 -10.19 2.20
N THR A 11 11.02 -10.80 3.13
CA THR A 11 9.67 -11.29 2.89
C THR A 11 8.69 -10.18 3.27
N ILE A 12 7.83 -9.82 2.32
CA ILE A 12 6.74 -8.87 2.53
C ILE A 12 5.45 -9.68 2.58
N VAL A 13 4.68 -9.46 3.64
CA VAL A 13 3.36 -10.07 3.83
C VAL A 13 2.31 -8.98 3.63
N GLY A 14 1.25 -9.28 2.89
CA GLY A 14 0.17 -8.34 2.64
C GLY A 14 -1.08 -9.00 2.08
N ARG A 15 -2.11 -8.18 1.84
CA ARG A 15 -3.40 -8.60 1.27
C ARG A 15 -3.72 -7.72 0.08
N ASP A 16 -4.33 -8.28 -0.95
CA ASP A 16 -4.75 -7.52 -2.13
C ASP A 16 -6.17 -6.99 -1.96
N PHE A 17 -6.32 -5.92 -1.18
CA PHE A 17 -7.63 -5.30 -0.91
C PHE A 17 -8.32 -4.75 -2.16
N LYS A 18 -7.59 -4.55 -3.27
CA LYS A 18 -8.18 -4.04 -4.52
C LYS A 18 -8.98 -5.10 -5.26
N LYS A 19 -8.73 -6.38 -4.99
CA LYS A 19 -9.44 -7.51 -5.60
C LYS A 19 -10.70 -7.92 -4.85
N ILE A 20 -11.00 -7.27 -3.72
CA ILE A 20 -12.22 -7.54 -2.96
C ILE A 20 -13.43 -7.17 -3.81
N ASP A 21 -14.35 -8.13 -3.97
CA ASP A 21 -15.68 -7.83 -4.47
C ASP A 21 -16.51 -7.19 -3.35
N MET A 22 -16.76 -5.88 -3.50
CA MET A 22 -17.48 -5.10 -2.50
C MET A 22 -18.96 -5.50 -2.38
N ALA A 23 -19.57 -6.11 -3.39
CA ALA A 23 -20.94 -6.57 -3.32
C ALA A 23 -21.04 -7.83 -2.43
N ILE A 24 -20.16 -8.81 -2.68
CA ILE A 24 -20.12 -10.05 -1.91
C ILE A 24 -19.71 -9.78 -0.46
N LEU A 25 -18.70 -8.92 -0.24
CA LEU A 25 -18.28 -8.54 1.11
C LEU A 25 -19.42 -7.91 1.92
N LYS A 26 -20.20 -7.00 1.31
CA LYS A 26 -21.36 -6.39 1.98
C LYS A 26 -22.41 -7.44 2.35
N GLN A 27 -22.68 -8.37 1.45
CA GLN A 27 -23.60 -9.47 1.70
C GLN A 27 -23.16 -10.32 2.89
N ASP A 28 -21.89 -10.72 2.95
CA ASP A 28 -21.34 -11.54 4.04
C ASP A 28 -21.38 -10.80 5.38
N LEU A 29 -21.09 -9.50 5.38
CA LEU A 29 -21.17 -8.67 6.59
C LEU A 29 -22.62 -8.49 7.07
N SER A 30 -23.56 -8.29 6.15
CA SER A 30 -24.99 -8.24 6.46
C SER A 30 -25.49 -9.58 7.03
N PHE A 31 -25.04 -10.69 6.45
CA PHE A 31 -25.35 -12.02 6.98
C PHE A 31 -24.79 -12.20 8.40
N LEU A 32 -23.53 -11.84 8.64
CA LEU A 32 -22.93 -11.90 9.97
C LEU A 32 -23.71 -11.04 10.98
N LYS A 33 -24.03 -9.80 10.62
CA LYS A 33 -24.78 -8.87 11.48
C LYS A 33 -26.15 -9.42 11.90
N ASN A 34 -26.85 -10.10 10.98
CA ASN A 34 -28.19 -10.61 11.24
C ASN A 34 -28.20 -11.91 12.05
N ASN A 35 -27.14 -12.73 11.93
CA ASN A 35 -27.09 -14.05 12.54
C ASN A 35 -26.39 -14.08 13.91
N VAL A 36 -25.61 -13.06 14.25
CA VAL A 36 -24.92 -13.01 15.54
C VAL A 36 -25.58 -11.96 16.45
N LYS A 37 -26.40 -12.43 17.39
CA LYS A 37 -27.19 -11.58 18.31
C LYS A 37 -26.37 -11.06 19.50
N GLN A 38 -25.37 -11.82 19.94
CA GLN A 38 -24.50 -11.50 21.06
C GLN A 38 -23.09 -11.99 20.69
N VAL A 39 -22.12 -11.08 20.70
CA VAL A 39 -20.75 -11.37 20.27
C VAL A 39 -19.78 -10.80 21.28
N ASP A 40 -18.96 -11.66 21.86
CA ASP A 40 -17.77 -11.21 22.57
C ASP A 40 -16.78 -10.60 21.58
N ALA A 41 -15.99 -9.62 22.02
CA ALA A 41 -15.06 -8.88 21.16
C ALA A 41 -14.10 -9.80 20.38
N GLU A 42 -13.68 -10.91 20.99
CA GLU A 42 -12.81 -11.90 20.38
C GLU A 42 -13.50 -12.69 19.26
N MET A 43 -14.74 -13.13 19.50
CA MET A 43 -15.54 -13.83 18.50
C MET A 43 -15.86 -12.91 17.32
N PHE A 44 -16.17 -11.64 17.56
CA PHE A 44 -16.37 -10.65 16.51
C PHE A 44 -15.10 -10.50 15.67
N THR A 45 -13.96 -10.29 16.32
CA THR A 45 -12.67 -10.15 15.64
C THR A 45 -12.32 -11.39 14.81
N SER A 46 -12.56 -12.59 15.35
CA SER A 46 -12.33 -13.86 14.65
C SER A 46 -13.21 -13.99 13.40
N LYS A 47 -14.51 -13.68 13.51
CA LYS A 47 -15.45 -13.75 12.38
C LYS A 47 -15.08 -12.76 11.28
N ILE A 48 -14.76 -11.52 11.63
CA ILE A 48 -14.32 -10.50 10.67
C ILE A 48 -13.01 -10.89 10.00
N ARG A 49 -12.05 -11.45 10.75
CA ARG A 49 -10.80 -11.99 10.18
C ARG A 49 -11.07 -13.11 9.18
N GLY A 50 -11.94 -14.06 9.50
CA GLY A 50 -12.31 -15.15 8.60
C GLY A 50 -12.94 -14.66 7.29
N ILE A 51 -13.85 -13.68 7.36
CA ILE A 51 -14.40 -13.02 6.15
C ILE A 51 -13.27 -12.39 5.34
N MET A 52 -12.38 -11.64 6.00
CA MET A 52 -11.25 -11.00 5.32
C MET A 52 -10.26 -11.99 4.72
N ASP A 53 -10.07 -13.17 5.31
CA ASP A 53 -9.21 -14.23 4.77
C ASP A 53 -9.80 -14.85 3.50
N ASN A 54 -11.12 -14.96 3.40
CA ASN A 54 -11.81 -15.45 2.20
C ASN A 54 -11.72 -14.43 1.05
N HIS A 55 -11.93 -13.14 1.35
CA HIS A 55 -12.00 -12.08 0.34
C HIS A 55 -10.65 -11.53 -0.08
N ALA A 56 -9.70 -11.47 0.84
CA ALA A 56 -8.35 -10.95 0.61
C ALA A 56 -7.35 -11.80 1.41
N PRO A 57 -7.03 -13.00 0.92
CA PRO A 57 -6.11 -13.89 1.60
C PRO A 57 -4.75 -13.25 1.77
N GLN A 58 -4.10 -13.60 2.88
CA GLN A 58 -2.73 -13.16 3.14
C GLN A 58 -1.78 -13.80 2.13
N THR A 59 -1.08 -12.96 1.38
CA THR A 59 -0.06 -13.37 0.42
C THR A 59 1.30 -12.90 0.92
N SER A 60 2.33 -13.70 0.65
CA SER A 60 3.72 -13.33 0.92
C SER A 60 4.51 -13.29 -0.38
N ARG A 61 5.45 -12.36 -0.47
CA ARG A 61 6.40 -12.31 -1.58
C ARG A 61 7.78 -11.94 -1.08
N THR A 62 8.79 -12.60 -1.62
CA THR A 62 10.18 -12.28 -1.32
C THR A 62 10.69 -11.23 -2.31
N VAL A 63 11.25 -10.16 -1.77
CA VAL A 63 11.81 -9.05 -2.55
C VAL A 63 13.28 -8.89 -2.19
N THR A 64 14.12 -8.62 -3.19
CA THR A 64 15.52 -8.25 -2.96
C THR A 64 15.59 -6.94 -2.19
N ASP A 65 16.23 -6.98 -1.03
CA ASP A 65 16.53 -5.80 -0.24
C ASP A 65 17.76 -5.11 -0.82
N ARG A 66 17.51 -4.07 -1.60
CA ARG A 66 18.54 -3.31 -2.31
C ARG A 66 18.98 -2.15 -1.42
N THR A 67 20.27 -2.12 -1.09
CA THR A 67 20.89 -0.94 -0.50
C THR A 67 20.76 0.23 -1.49
N PRO A 68 20.33 1.43 -1.04
CA PRO A 68 20.33 2.60 -1.92
C PRO A 68 21.76 2.89 -2.40
N SER A 69 21.88 3.39 -3.63
CA SER A 69 23.18 3.82 -4.17
C SER A 69 23.79 4.91 -3.28
N PRO A 70 25.14 4.97 -3.12
CA PRO A 70 25.79 5.93 -2.22
C PRO A 70 25.44 7.40 -2.50
N TRP A 71 25.18 7.73 -3.77
CA TRP A 71 24.80 9.08 -4.22
C TRP A 71 23.28 9.32 -4.22
N PHE A 72 22.46 8.30 -3.93
CA PHE A 72 21.02 8.42 -3.90
C PHE A 72 20.54 8.47 -2.45
N SER A 73 20.64 9.67 -1.87
CA SER A 73 20.20 9.93 -0.51
C SER A 73 18.67 9.94 -0.41
N VAL A 74 18.17 9.81 0.83
CA VAL A 74 16.74 9.94 1.11
C VAL A 74 16.23 11.33 0.69
N GLU A 75 17.03 12.37 0.85
CA GLU A 75 16.73 13.75 0.45
C GLU A 75 16.55 13.89 -1.07
N SER A 76 17.46 13.32 -1.87
CA SER A 76 17.30 13.32 -3.33
C SER A 76 16.03 12.59 -3.76
N LYS A 77 15.65 11.53 -3.05
CA LYS A 77 14.42 10.78 -3.29
C LYS A 77 13.17 11.60 -2.95
N THR A 78 13.15 12.28 -1.80
CA THR A 78 12.00 13.08 -1.36
C THR A 78 11.80 14.30 -2.26
N ALA A 79 12.87 15.03 -2.61
CA ALA A 79 12.81 16.15 -3.54
C ALA A 79 12.22 15.72 -4.90
N LYS A 80 12.75 14.62 -5.47
CA LYS A 80 12.23 14.06 -6.74
C LYS A 80 10.78 13.60 -6.64
N GLN A 81 10.34 13.13 -5.48
CA GLN A 81 8.94 12.72 -5.26
C GLN A 81 8.01 13.93 -5.15
N ALA A 82 8.43 14.99 -4.46
CA ALA A 82 7.69 16.24 -4.35
C ALA A 82 7.46 16.86 -5.73
N ARG A 83 8.53 16.99 -6.53
CA ARG A 83 8.44 17.50 -7.91
C ARG A 83 7.44 16.72 -8.75
N ARG A 84 7.55 15.38 -8.78
CA ARG A 84 6.61 14.52 -9.54
C ARG A 84 5.16 14.59 -9.06
N ARG A 85 4.91 14.95 -7.79
CA ARG A 85 3.54 15.16 -7.29
C ARG A 85 2.99 16.48 -7.79
N ALA A 86 3.79 17.54 -7.76
CA ALA A 86 3.44 18.85 -8.32
C ALA A 86 3.19 18.76 -9.84
N GLU A 87 4.10 18.15 -10.60
CA GLU A 87 3.97 17.90 -12.04
C GLU A 87 2.65 17.16 -12.36
N ARG A 88 2.35 16.06 -11.64
CA ARG A 88 1.10 15.30 -11.84
C ARG A 88 -0.15 16.10 -11.50
N LYS A 89 -0.07 16.97 -10.50
CA LYS A 89 -1.18 17.85 -10.12
C LYS A 89 -1.44 18.87 -11.22
N TRP A 90 -0.38 19.53 -11.71
CA TRP A 90 -0.46 20.48 -12.83
C TRP A 90 -1.00 19.81 -14.10
N ASN A 91 -0.49 18.64 -14.49
CA ASN A 91 -1.00 17.90 -15.65
C ASN A 91 -2.49 17.56 -15.56
N LYS A 92 -3.04 17.43 -14.34
CA LYS A 92 -4.46 17.15 -14.12
C LYS A 92 -5.30 18.43 -14.08
N SER A 93 -4.81 19.49 -13.46
CA SER A 93 -5.58 20.72 -13.22
C SER A 93 -5.42 21.78 -14.31
N GLY A 94 -4.27 21.82 -14.98
CA GLY A 94 -3.89 22.87 -15.93
C GLY A 94 -3.67 24.24 -15.28
N LEU A 95 -3.67 24.35 -13.95
CA LEU A 95 -3.62 25.64 -13.25
C LEU A 95 -2.19 26.19 -13.14
N GLU A 96 -2.02 27.50 -13.34
CA GLU A 96 -0.72 28.17 -13.27
C GLU A 96 -0.09 28.08 -11.86
N ILE A 97 -0.91 28.09 -10.79
CA ILE A 97 -0.44 27.92 -9.41
C ILE A 97 0.24 26.55 -9.22
N ASP A 98 -0.33 25.49 -9.80
CA ASP A 98 0.26 24.15 -9.71
C ASP A 98 1.55 24.03 -10.51
N LYS A 99 1.67 24.80 -11.60
CA LYS A 99 2.90 24.93 -12.39
C LYS A 99 4.00 25.67 -11.62
N GLN A 100 3.67 26.78 -10.95
CA GLN A 100 4.62 27.53 -10.12
C GLN A 100 5.19 26.67 -8.98
N ILE A 101 4.33 25.93 -8.27
CA ILE A 101 4.75 24.98 -7.22
C ILE A 101 5.68 23.90 -7.78
N SER A 102 5.46 23.44 -9.01
CA SER A 102 6.35 22.48 -9.67
C SER A 102 7.72 23.06 -10.02
N GLN A 103 7.81 24.36 -10.30
CA GLN A 103 9.08 25.03 -10.61
C GLN A 103 9.87 25.36 -9.34
N GLU A 104 9.20 25.78 -8.26
CA GLU A 104 9.83 26.08 -6.96
C GLU A 104 10.40 24.84 -6.26
N THR A 105 9.87 23.66 -6.55
CA THR A 105 10.32 22.39 -5.95
C THR A 105 11.46 21.72 -6.72
N SER A 106 12.11 22.46 -7.64
CA SER A 106 13.13 21.97 -8.57
C SER A 106 14.52 22.50 -8.25
#